data_AF-A0A0J8B3B6-F1
#
_entry.id   AF-A0A0J8B3B6-F1
#
_cell.length_a   1.000
_cell.length_b   1.000
_cell.length_c   1.000
_cell.angle_alpha   90.00
_cell.angle_beta   90.00
_cell.angle_gamma   90.00
#
_symmetry.space_group_name_H-M   'P 1'
#
loop_
_entity.id
_entity.type
_entity.pdbx_description
1 polymer ?
#
loop_
_entity_poly.entity_id
_entity_poly.type
_entity_poly.pdbx_seq_one_letter_code
_entity_poly.pdbx_strand_id
1 'polypeptide(L)'
;MTLSLNDAITTLCIVVVVVTLAAFTAIHYAKYNPANVQWNRMNLLAIFIIPFSLCCIIPQYFLFDRTDAECALLHHWAGSLYYITNGLVKVFFLARSNLIAEADSRFGKLLMASCLMNIVSAFVLFNLTAGTAVINNICVVILNPLFAINFIFIVPIMLDLAINIRFIYYLNITIRVTSTANSDATVPRRLLKVTCMLSFSAMCVSLMVIFCIFGIIALRDDSLLTPIISFELTYNACAIAWPTII
;
A
#
# COMPACT_ATOMS: atom_id res chain seq x y z
N MET A 1 25.21 26.67 -11.67
CA MET A 1 23.78 26.32 -11.61
C MET A 1 23.43 26.07 -10.16
N THR A 2 22.73 27.00 -9.53
CA THR A 2 22.20 26.82 -8.18
C THR A 2 21.04 25.82 -8.26
N LEU A 3 21.12 24.70 -7.53
CA LEU A 3 19.97 23.80 -7.36
C LEU A 3 18.77 24.65 -6.92
N SER A 4 17.64 24.53 -7.61
CA SER A 4 16.42 25.16 -7.11
C SER A 4 16.10 24.56 -5.73
N LEU A 5 15.45 25.32 -4.83
CA LEU A 5 15.05 24.83 -3.51
C LEU A 5 14.32 23.47 -3.60
N ASN A 6 13.55 23.28 -4.66
CA ASN A 6 12.83 22.04 -4.95
C ASN A 6 13.77 20.87 -5.28
N ASP A 7 14.85 21.11 -6.01
CA ASP A 7 15.85 20.06 -6.31
C ASP A 7 16.59 19.64 -5.04
N ALA A 8 16.89 20.61 -4.16
CA ALA A 8 17.55 20.33 -2.89
C ALA A 8 16.65 19.51 -1.96
N ILE A 9 15.35 19.83 -1.89
CA ILE A 9 14.36 19.06 -1.12
C ILE A 9 14.18 17.66 -1.74
N THR A 10 14.08 17.55 -3.07
CA THR A 10 13.97 16.24 -3.74
C THR A 10 15.18 15.35 -3.45
N THR A 11 16.37 15.93 -3.53
CA THR A 11 17.63 15.24 -3.24
C THR A 11 17.68 14.79 -1.78
N LEU A 12 17.28 15.66 -0.84
CA LEU A 12 17.20 15.33 0.58
C LEU A 12 16.22 14.18 0.84
N CYS A 13 15.04 14.21 0.23
CA CYS A 13 14.04 13.16 0.34
C CYS A 13 14.57 11.83 -0.20
N ILE A 14 15.24 11.82 -1.36
CA ILE A 14 15.88 10.62 -1.92
C ILE A 14 16.96 10.09 -0.96
N VAL A 15 17.81 10.96 -0.40
CA VAL A 15 18.82 10.56 0.58
C VAL A 15 18.18 9.92 1.81
N VAL A 16 17.09 10.50 2.35
CA VAL A 16 16.36 9.92 3.48
C VAL A 16 15.79 8.55 3.13
N VAL A 17 15.23 8.36 1.93
CA VAL A 17 14.74 7.06 1.46
C VAL A 17 15.88 6.05 1.38
N VAL A 18 17.02 6.41 0.79
CA VAL A 18 18.19 5.54 0.65
C VAL A 18 18.77 5.16 2.01
N VAL A 19 18.89 6.12 2.93
CA VAL A 19 19.35 5.88 4.31
C VAL A 19 18.38 4.96 5.07
N THR A 20 17.07 5.19 4.92
CA THR A 20 16.03 4.36 5.54
C THR A 20 16.09 2.93 4.99
N LEU A 21 16.20 2.76 3.67
CA LEU A 21 16.38 1.46 3.03
C LEU A 21 17.65 0.76 3.52
N ALA A 22 18.77 1.48 3.62
CA ALA A 22 20.04 0.94 4.12
C ALA A 22 19.92 0.48 5.58
N ALA A 23 19.28 1.29 6.44
CA ALA A 23 19.04 0.93 7.84
C ALA A 23 18.14 -0.30 7.98
N PHE A 24 17.04 -0.37 7.23
CA PHE A 24 16.15 -1.53 7.21
C PHE A 24 16.86 -2.79 6.70
N THR A 25 17.68 -2.66 5.66
CA THR A 25 18.48 -3.77 5.11
C THR A 25 19.52 -4.25 6.12
N ALA A 26 20.19 -3.33 6.82
CA ALA A 26 21.16 -3.64 7.86
C ALA A 26 20.51 -4.35 9.06
N ILE A 27 19.34 -3.88 9.52
CA ILE A 27 18.56 -4.52 10.58
C ILE A 27 18.11 -5.93 10.16
N HIS A 28 17.66 -6.09 8.91
CA HIS A 28 17.27 -7.38 8.37
C HIS A 28 18.45 -8.36 8.33
N TYR A 29 19.59 -7.91 7.83
CA TYR A 29 20.81 -8.72 7.80
C TYR A 29 21.28 -9.11 9.21
N ALA A 30 21.25 -8.18 10.17
CA ALA A 30 21.62 -8.45 11.56
C ALA A 30 20.67 -9.43 12.28
N LYS A 31 19.40 -9.47 11.88
CA LYS A 31 18.39 -10.39 12.43
C LYS A 31 18.12 -11.60 11.53
N TYR A 32 18.90 -11.79 10.46
CA TYR A 32 18.72 -12.88 9.53
C TYR A 32 18.99 -14.21 10.23
N ASN A 33 17.98 -15.07 10.31
CA ASN A 33 18.12 -16.40 10.86
C ASN A 33 17.89 -17.44 9.76
N PRO A 34 18.93 -18.17 9.28
CA PRO A 34 18.79 -19.13 8.19
C PRO A 34 17.80 -20.26 8.48
N ALA A 35 17.54 -20.56 9.76
CA ALA A 35 16.54 -21.56 10.16
C ALA A 35 15.09 -21.10 9.94
N ASN A 36 14.84 -19.79 9.81
CA ASN A 36 13.49 -19.23 9.69
C ASN A 36 13.27 -18.54 8.33
N VAL A 37 13.39 -19.34 7.27
CA VAL A 37 13.30 -18.90 5.86
C VAL A 37 12.02 -18.10 5.57
N GLN A 38 10.89 -18.47 6.17
CA GLN A 38 9.62 -17.79 5.98
C GLN A 38 9.60 -16.39 6.62
N TRP A 39 10.09 -16.26 7.86
CA TRP A 39 10.20 -14.95 8.52
C TRP A 39 11.13 -14.00 7.76
N ASN A 40 12.27 -14.53 7.25
CA ASN A 40 13.20 -13.73 6.47
C ASN A 40 12.56 -13.21 5.17
N ARG A 41 11.84 -14.09 4.43
CA ARG A 41 11.13 -13.70 3.20
C ARG A 41 10.07 -12.63 3.44
N MET A 42 9.38 -12.68 4.58
CA MET A 42 8.38 -11.67 4.93
C MET A 42 9.04 -10.32 5.23
N ASN A 43 10.05 -10.27 6.08
CA ASN A 43 10.68 -8.98 6.41
C ASN A 43 11.38 -8.35 5.21
N LEU A 44 11.87 -9.16 4.27
CA LEU A 44 12.36 -8.67 2.99
C LEU A 44 11.31 -7.86 2.22
N LEU A 45 10.04 -8.30 2.21
CA LEU A 45 8.96 -7.56 1.53
C LEU A 45 8.67 -6.20 2.18
N ALA A 46 8.76 -6.10 3.52
CA ALA A 46 8.57 -4.84 4.23
C ALA A 46 9.65 -3.79 3.87
N ILE A 47 10.88 -4.26 3.60
CA ILE A 47 12.01 -3.42 3.16
C ILE A 47 11.73 -2.78 1.79
N PHE A 48 10.90 -3.39 0.94
CA PHE A 48 10.51 -2.81 -0.35
C PHE A 48 9.26 -1.91 -0.28
N ILE A 49 8.27 -2.29 0.54
CA ILE A 49 7.01 -1.55 0.65
C ILE A 49 7.24 -0.14 1.19
N ILE A 50 8.05 0.01 2.25
CA ILE A 50 8.25 1.31 2.92
C ILE A 50 8.93 2.33 1.98
N PRO A 51 10.05 2.01 1.31
CA PRO A 51 10.70 2.92 0.36
C PRO A 51 9.86 3.23 -0.86
N PHE A 52 9.10 2.26 -1.40
CA PHE A 52 8.19 2.53 -2.52
C PHE A 52 7.03 3.45 -2.12
N SER A 53 6.55 3.34 -0.87
CA SER A 53 5.56 4.26 -0.31
C SER A 53 6.13 5.68 -0.26
N LEU A 54 7.36 5.84 0.24
CA LEU A 54 8.04 7.14 0.28
C LEU A 54 8.27 7.71 -1.13
N CYS A 55 8.77 6.90 -2.06
CA CYS A 55 8.96 7.31 -3.46
C CYS A 55 7.65 7.60 -4.20
N CYS A 56 6.50 7.15 -3.70
CA CYS A 56 5.18 7.53 -4.22
C CYS A 56 4.73 8.90 -3.68
N ILE A 57 5.06 9.21 -2.42
CA ILE A 57 4.62 10.43 -1.73
C ILE A 57 5.50 11.62 -2.13
N ILE A 58 6.81 11.43 -2.31
CA ILE A 58 7.75 12.50 -2.65
C ILE A 58 7.34 13.27 -3.92
N PRO A 59 7.05 12.62 -5.07
CA PRO A 59 6.67 13.35 -6.29
C PRO A 59 5.38 14.16 -6.13
N GLN A 60 4.47 13.74 -5.23
CA GLN A 60 3.21 14.45 -4.97
C GLN A 60 3.43 15.84 -4.34
N TYR A 61 4.53 16.04 -3.62
CA TYR A 61 4.89 17.35 -3.07
C TYR A 61 5.47 18.33 -4.10
N PHE A 62 5.80 17.86 -5.32
CA PHE A 62 6.42 18.67 -6.37
C PHE A 62 5.47 19.01 -7.53
N LEU A 63 4.16 18.86 -7.33
CA LEU A 63 3.11 19.07 -8.34
C LEU A 63 2.74 20.54 -8.59
N PHE A 64 3.50 21.50 -8.06
CA PHE A 64 3.27 22.93 -8.23
C PHE A 64 4.34 23.58 -9.11
N ASP A 65 3.93 24.57 -9.91
CA ASP A 65 4.81 25.39 -10.77
C ASP A 65 5.70 24.55 -11.70
N ARG A 66 5.11 23.53 -12.33
CA ARG A 66 5.78 22.61 -13.26
C ARG A 66 5.25 22.75 -14.68
N THR A 67 6.08 22.33 -15.63
CA THR A 67 5.69 22.16 -17.03
C THR A 67 4.84 20.90 -17.22
N ASP A 68 4.06 20.82 -18.31
CA ASP A 68 3.24 19.64 -18.62
C ASP A 68 4.07 18.34 -18.68
N ALA A 69 5.30 18.42 -19.21
CA ALA A 69 6.20 17.28 -19.30
C ALA A 69 6.72 16.80 -17.93
N GLU A 70 7.03 17.75 -17.03
CA GLU A 70 7.42 17.43 -15.64
C GLU A 70 6.24 16.87 -14.85
N CYS A 71 5.04 17.44 -15.01
CA CYS A 71 3.81 16.91 -14.42
C CYS A 71 3.52 15.49 -14.90
N ALA A 72 3.66 15.23 -16.21
CA ALA A 72 3.54 13.89 -16.79
C ALA A 72 4.49 12.92 -16.08
N LEU A 73 5.78 13.25 -16.01
CA LEU A 73 6.77 12.40 -15.35
C LEU A 73 6.42 12.14 -13.88
N LEU A 74 6.06 13.17 -13.11
CA LEU A 74 5.75 13.05 -11.68
C LEU A 74 4.49 12.23 -11.42
N HIS A 75 3.43 12.42 -12.21
CA HIS A 75 2.20 11.63 -12.09
C HIS A 75 2.40 10.17 -12.51
N HIS A 76 3.14 9.92 -13.59
CA HIS A 76 3.48 8.55 -14.00
C HIS A 76 4.34 7.86 -12.95
N TRP A 77 5.32 8.55 -12.38
CA TRP A 77 6.15 8.04 -11.29
C TRP A 77 5.30 7.75 -10.04
N ALA A 78 4.61 8.75 -9.49
CA ALA A 78 3.82 8.59 -8.28
C ALA A 78 2.74 7.52 -8.43
N GLY A 79 1.93 7.59 -9.50
CA GLY A 79 0.84 6.66 -9.71
C GLY A 79 1.32 5.22 -9.93
N SER A 80 2.43 5.03 -10.67
CA SER A 80 3.02 3.70 -10.82
C SER A 80 3.42 3.08 -9.49
N LEU A 81 4.11 3.85 -8.65
CA LEU A 81 4.54 3.39 -7.33
C LEU A 81 3.36 3.22 -6.37
N TYR A 82 2.30 4.01 -6.51
CA TYR A 82 1.06 3.83 -5.76
C TYR A 82 0.49 2.42 -5.99
N TYR A 83 0.30 2.00 -7.25
CA TYR A 83 -0.29 0.69 -7.55
C TYR A 83 0.61 -0.47 -7.13
N ILE A 84 1.93 -0.33 -7.31
CA ILE A 84 2.89 -1.34 -6.85
C ILE A 84 2.83 -1.47 -5.33
N THR A 85 2.94 -0.35 -4.61
CA THR A 85 2.96 -0.33 -3.15
C THR A 85 1.66 -0.89 -2.57
N ASN A 86 0.51 -0.39 -3.03
CA ASN A 86 -0.80 -0.79 -2.55
C ASN A 86 -1.05 -2.30 -2.76
N GLY A 87 -0.69 -2.83 -3.94
CA GLY A 87 -0.84 -4.26 -4.16
C GLY A 87 0.19 -5.13 -3.41
N LEU A 88 1.45 -4.70 -3.29
CA LEU A 88 2.47 -5.43 -2.51
C LEU A 88 2.09 -5.55 -1.04
N VAL A 89 1.49 -4.48 -0.49
CA VAL A 89 0.87 -4.46 0.84
C VAL A 89 -0.15 -5.61 1.01
N LYS A 90 -1.05 -5.81 0.05
CA LYS A 90 -2.08 -6.86 0.09
C LYS A 90 -1.47 -8.26 -0.07
N VAL A 91 -0.51 -8.40 -0.98
CA VAL A 91 0.26 -9.64 -1.18
C VAL A 91 0.99 -10.04 0.10
N PHE A 92 1.60 -9.06 0.78
CA PHE A 92 2.30 -9.28 2.03
C PHE A 92 1.36 -9.75 3.14
N PHE A 93 0.22 -9.08 3.30
CA PHE A 93 -0.82 -9.50 4.25
C PHE A 93 -1.34 -10.92 3.95
N LEU A 94 -1.60 -11.22 2.68
CA LEU A 94 -2.02 -12.55 2.24
C LEU A 94 -0.96 -13.62 2.52
N ALA A 95 0.31 -13.33 2.24
CA ALA A 95 1.41 -14.25 2.54
C ALA A 95 1.47 -14.58 4.04
N ARG A 96 1.33 -13.57 4.91
CA ARG A 96 1.24 -13.75 6.37
C ARG A 96 0.03 -14.59 6.77
N SER A 97 -1.15 -14.26 6.27
CA SER A 97 -2.37 -15.01 6.57
C SER A 97 -2.27 -16.47 6.13
N ASN A 98 -1.66 -16.74 4.97
CA ASN A 98 -1.43 -18.09 4.44
C ASN A 98 -0.52 -18.94 5.32
N LEU A 99 0.47 -18.33 5.97
CA LEU A 99 1.37 -19.02 6.89
C LEU A 99 0.67 -19.43 8.18
N ILE A 100 -0.22 -18.58 8.69
CA ILE A 100 -0.97 -18.86 9.92
C ILE A 100 -2.06 -19.91 9.66
N ALA A 101 -2.61 -19.93 8.45
CA ALA A 101 -3.86 -20.57 8.13
C ALA A 101 -3.71 -21.86 7.30
N GLU A 102 -2.74 -22.73 7.65
CA GLU A 102 -2.31 -23.94 6.91
C GLU A 102 -3.44 -24.77 6.25
N ALA A 103 -4.68 -24.69 6.76
CA ALA A 103 -5.86 -25.43 6.35
C ALA A 103 -6.52 -25.07 5.00
N ASP A 104 -6.14 -24.02 4.24
CA ASP A 104 -6.67 -23.86 2.86
C ASP A 104 -5.73 -23.09 1.92
N SER A 105 -4.64 -23.75 1.51
CA SER A 105 -3.58 -23.11 0.74
C SER A 105 -4.00 -22.70 -0.69
N ARG A 106 -5.07 -23.27 -1.26
CA ARG A 106 -5.44 -23.01 -2.66
C ARG A 106 -6.11 -21.66 -2.85
N PHE A 107 -7.14 -21.35 -2.07
CA PHE A 107 -7.85 -20.06 -2.18
C PHE A 107 -6.93 -18.88 -1.83
N GLY A 108 -6.05 -19.05 -0.85
CA GLY A 108 -5.06 -18.04 -0.50
C GLY A 108 -3.99 -17.78 -1.56
N LYS A 109 -3.50 -18.84 -2.22
CA LYS A 109 -2.59 -18.71 -3.36
C LYS A 109 -3.26 -18.04 -4.55
N LEU A 110 -4.54 -18.37 -4.81
CA LEU A 110 -5.33 -17.74 -5.86
C LEU A 110 -5.51 -16.24 -5.59
N LEU A 111 -5.90 -15.85 -4.38
CA LEU A 111 -6.03 -14.42 -4.01
C LEU A 111 -4.71 -13.67 -4.15
N MET A 112 -3.59 -14.30 -3.78
CA MET A 112 -2.27 -13.70 -3.92
C MET A 112 -1.89 -13.51 -5.39
N ALA A 113 -2.17 -14.50 -6.25
CA ALA A 113 -2.00 -14.38 -7.69
C ALA A 113 -2.90 -13.29 -8.28
N SER A 114 -4.15 -13.19 -7.86
CA SER A 114 -5.06 -12.11 -8.28
C SER A 114 -4.56 -10.73 -7.89
N CYS A 115 -3.99 -10.56 -6.69
CA CYS A 115 -3.37 -9.30 -6.28
C CYS A 115 -2.17 -8.94 -7.16
N LEU A 116 -1.29 -9.91 -7.46
CA LEU A 116 -0.15 -9.69 -8.35
C LEU A 116 -0.58 -9.32 -9.77
N MET A 117 -1.59 -10.02 -10.32
CA MET A 117 -2.15 -9.70 -11.63
C MET A 117 -2.79 -8.31 -11.64
N ASN A 118 -3.47 -7.92 -10.56
CA ASN A 118 -4.02 -6.58 -10.43
C ASN A 118 -2.92 -5.50 -10.40
N ILE A 119 -1.78 -5.73 -9.71
CA ILE A 119 -0.64 -4.80 -9.73
C ILE A 119 -0.16 -4.57 -11.16
N VAL A 120 0.13 -5.65 -11.89
CA VAL A 120 0.66 -5.56 -13.25
C VAL A 120 -0.36 -4.88 -14.17
N SER A 121 -1.63 -5.26 -14.07
CA SER A 121 -2.69 -4.71 -14.91
C SER A 121 -2.94 -3.24 -14.63
N ALA A 122 -3.02 -2.85 -13.35
CA ALA A 122 -3.21 -1.46 -12.94
C ALA A 122 -2.01 -0.59 -13.32
N PHE A 123 -0.78 -1.08 -13.13
CA PHE A 123 0.44 -0.39 -13.53
C PHE A 123 0.49 -0.13 -15.05
N VAL A 124 0.25 -1.17 -15.85
CA VAL A 124 0.30 -1.05 -17.32
C VAL A 124 -0.82 -0.13 -17.81
N LEU A 125 -2.06 -0.35 -17.38
CA LEU A 125 -3.20 0.44 -17.84
C LEU A 125 -3.11 1.90 -17.37
N PHE A 126 -2.63 2.17 -16.16
CA PHE A 126 -2.37 3.53 -15.69
C PHE A 126 -1.39 4.24 -16.62
N ASN A 127 -0.24 3.63 -16.91
CA ASN A 127 0.77 4.24 -17.77
C ASN A 127 0.32 4.40 -19.23
N LEU A 128 -0.65 3.61 -19.70
CA LEU A 128 -1.21 3.74 -21.05
C LEU A 128 -2.35 4.76 -21.14
N THR A 129 -3.05 5.05 -20.04
CA THR A 129 -4.33 5.79 -20.08
C THR A 129 -4.36 7.05 -19.24
N ALA A 130 -3.37 7.26 -18.35
CA ALA A 130 -3.24 8.50 -17.60
C ALA A 130 -2.84 9.64 -18.55
N GLY A 131 -3.65 10.69 -18.55
CA GLY A 131 -3.27 11.99 -19.09
C GLY A 131 -2.84 12.92 -17.96
N THR A 132 -2.23 14.05 -18.32
CA THR A 132 -1.87 15.11 -17.37
C THR A 132 -2.15 16.47 -17.98
N ALA A 133 -2.54 17.43 -17.14
CA ALA A 133 -2.73 18.81 -17.52
C ALA A 133 -2.28 19.75 -16.40
N VAL A 134 -1.71 20.89 -16.75
CA VAL A 134 -1.45 21.99 -15.81
C VAL A 134 -2.64 22.95 -15.82
N ILE A 135 -3.28 23.12 -14.66
CA ILE A 135 -4.39 24.07 -14.47
C ILE A 135 -4.01 25.00 -13.33
N ASN A 136 -3.94 26.31 -13.57
CA ASN A 136 -3.57 27.32 -12.57
C ASN A 136 -2.25 27.00 -11.83
N ASN A 137 -1.20 26.59 -12.56
CA ASN A 137 0.09 26.13 -12.04
C ASN A 137 0.06 24.86 -11.17
N ILE A 138 -1.06 24.13 -11.14
CA ILE A 138 -1.19 22.86 -10.44
C ILE A 138 -1.19 21.73 -11.47
N CYS A 139 -0.34 20.73 -11.26
CA CYS A 139 -0.37 19.49 -12.03
C CYS A 139 -1.60 18.66 -11.65
N VAL A 140 -2.44 18.34 -12.64
CA VAL A 140 -3.63 17.50 -12.48
C VAL A 140 -3.48 16.25 -13.32
N VAL A 141 -3.73 15.08 -12.71
CA VAL A 141 -3.84 13.81 -13.43
C VAL A 141 -5.25 13.63 -13.97
N ILE A 142 -5.35 13.30 -15.25
CA ILE A 142 -6.60 13.00 -15.93
C ILE A 142 -6.67 11.48 -16.08
N LEU A 143 -7.51 10.85 -15.29
CA LEU A 143 -7.70 9.40 -15.33
C LEU A 143 -8.78 9.02 -16.32
N ASN A 144 -8.55 7.96 -17.09
CA ASN A 144 -9.62 7.35 -17.87
C ASN A 144 -10.71 6.84 -16.90
N PRO A 145 -11.99 7.21 -17.10
CA PRO A 145 -13.06 6.89 -16.15
C PRO A 145 -13.30 5.38 -16.01
N LEU A 146 -13.15 4.60 -17.10
CA LEU A 146 -13.27 3.14 -17.05
C LEU A 146 -12.12 2.51 -16.25
N PHE A 147 -10.90 3.04 -16.42
CA PHE A 147 -9.75 2.62 -15.63
C PHE A 147 -9.97 2.97 -14.15
N ALA A 148 -10.35 4.21 -13.84
CA ALA A 148 -10.58 4.67 -12.48
C ALA A 148 -11.64 3.81 -11.77
N ILE A 149 -12.79 3.57 -12.40
CA ILE A 149 -13.86 2.76 -11.80
C ILE A 149 -13.40 1.33 -11.55
N ASN A 150 -12.74 0.68 -12.51
CA ASN A 150 -12.40 -0.73 -12.36
C ASN A 150 -11.17 -0.96 -11.47
N PHE A 151 -10.08 -0.24 -11.71
CA PHE A 151 -8.77 -0.52 -11.11
C PHE A 151 -8.44 0.34 -9.89
N ILE A 152 -9.20 1.42 -9.64
CA ILE A 152 -9.08 2.21 -8.41
C ILE A 152 -10.18 1.83 -7.41
N PHE A 153 -11.38 1.48 -7.89
CA PHE A 153 -12.53 1.21 -7.01
C PHE A 153 -12.93 -0.27 -6.96
N ILE A 154 -13.53 -0.82 -8.02
CA ILE A 154 -14.21 -2.12 -7.97
C ILE A 154 -13.24 -3.25 -7.61
N VAL A 155 -12.17 -3.42 -8.39
CA VAL A 155 -11.23 -4.56 -8.20
C VAL A 155 -10.50 -4.47 -6.86
N PRO A 156 -9.93 -3.31 -6.46
CA PRO A 156 -9.29 -3.18 -5.14
C PRO A 156 -10.22 -3.50 -3.97
N ILE A 157 -11.47 -3.01 -4.00
CA ILE A 157 -12.45 -3.26 -2.93
C ILE A 157 -12.85 -4.73 -2.87
N MET A 158 -13.09 -5.36 -4.03
CA MET A 158 -13.44 -6.78 -4.08
C MET A 158 -12.29 -7.66 -3.54
N LEU A 159 -11.04 -7.30 -3.84
CA LEU A 159 -9.88 -7.96 -3.26
C LEU A 159 -9.79 -7.75 -1.74
N ASP A 160 -9.98 -6.52 -1.24
CA ASP A 160 -9.94 -6.23 0.20
C ASP A 160 -11.05 -6.96 0.95
N LEU A 161 -12.26 -6.99 0.39
CA LEU A 161 -13.38 -7.74 0.95
C LEU A 161 -13.05 -9.24 1.02
N ALA A 162 -12.55 -9.83 -0.08
CA ALA A 162 -12.21 -11.25 -0.11
C ALA A 162 -11.08 -11.61 0.87
N ILE A 163 -10.06 -10.75 0.98
CA ILE A 163 -8.96 -10.90 1.95
C ILE A 163 -9.51 -10.85 3.38
N ASN A 164 -10.32 -9.84 3.70
CA ASN A 164 -10.87 -9.64 5.03
C ASN A 164 -11.86 -10.76 5.43
N ILE A 165 -12.77 -11.18 4.54
CA ILE A 165 -13.70 -12.30 4.77
C ILE A 165 -12.92 -13.57 5.11
N ARG A 166 -11.90 -13.89 4.32
CA ARG A 166 -11.05 -15.06 4.54
C ARG A 166 -10.32 -14.99 5.87
N PHE A 167 -9.77 -13.82 6.21
CA PHE A 167 -9.05 -13.63 7.47
C PHE A 167 -9.99 -13.78 8.68
N ILE A 168 -11.21 -13.24 8.62
CA ILE A 168 -12.24 -13.39 9.66
C ILE A 168 -12.67 -14.86 9.80
N TYR A 169 -12.84 -15.57 8.68
CA TYR A 169 -13.15 -17.00 8.70
C TYR A 169 -12.09 -17.81 9.45
N TYR A 170 -10.80 -17.57 9.18
CA TYR A 170 -9.72 -18.23 9.92
C TYR A 170 -9.64 -17.82 11.37
N LEU A 171 -9.88 -16.55 11.69
CA LEU A 171 -9.94 -16.08 13.06
C LEU A 171 -11.04 -16.82 13.84
N ASN A 172 -12.22 -16.99 13.25
CA ASN A 172 -13.33 -17.74 13.86
C ASN A 172 -13.03 -19.23 14.03
N ILE A 173 -12.41 -19.89 13.05
CA ILE A 173 -11.98 -21.30 13.19
C ILE A 173 -10.93 -21.42 14.30
N THR A 174 -9.91 -20.57 14.27
CA THR A 174 -8.82 -20.61 15.24
C THR A 174 -9.36 -20.39 16.65
N ILE A 175 -10.29 -19.45 16.84
CA ILE A 175 -10.97 -19.23 18.12
C ILE A 175 -11.72 -20.47 18.58
N ARG A 176 -12.50 -21.13 17.72
CA ARG A 176 -13.24 -22.35 18.07
C ARG A 176 -12.31 -23.52 18.47
N VAL A 177 -11.19 -23.68 17.78
CA VAL A 177 -10.22 -24.76 18.05
C VAL A 177 -9.39 -24.48 19.30
N THR A 178 -9.11 -23.22 19.61
CA THR A 178 -8.35 -22.85 20.82
C THR A 178 -9.25 -22.59 22.04
N SER A 179 -10.58 -22.46 21.90
CA SER A 179 -11.49 -22.39 23.05
C SER A 179 -11.72 -23.75 23.72
N THR A 180 -11.45 -24.85 23.01
CA THR A 180 -11.49 -26.22 23.54
C THR A 180 -10.18 -26.64 24.20
N ALA A 181 -9.07 -25.95 23.93
CA ALA A 181 -7.76 -26.22 24.52
C ALA A 181 -7.43 -25.14 25.56
N ASN A 182 -7.65 -25.44 26.85
CA ASN A 182 -7.23 -24.60 27.98
C ASN A 182 -5.70 -24.42 28.01
N SER A 183 -5.16 -23.39 27.37
CA SER A 183 -3.83 -22.84 27.67
C SER A 183 -3.63 -21.49 26.99
N ASP A 184 -2.97 -20.57 27.70
CA ASP A 184 -2.33 -19.28 27.36
C ASP A 184 -2.23 -18.76 25.90
N ALA A 185 -3.27 -18.89 25.08
CA ALA A 185 -3.32 -18.42 23.69
C ALA A 185 -3.66 -16.92 23.54
N THR A 186 -3.36 -16.09 24.54
CA THR A 186 -3.81 -14.68 24.58
C THR A 186 -3.03 -13.77 23.62
N VAL A 187 -1.73 -14.01 23.43
CA VAL A 187 -0.85 -13.16 22.59
C VAL A 187 -1.10 -13.33 21.09
N PRO A 188 -1.19 -14.57 20.53
CA PRO A 188 -1.50 -14.74 19.10
C PRO A 188 -2.88 -14.18 18.73
N ARG A 189 -3.87 -14.33 19.63
CA ARG A 189 -5.23 -13.82 19.44
C ARG A 189 -5.30 -12.28 19.44
N ARG A 190 -4.49 -11.60 20.26
CA ARG A 190 -4.44 -10.14 20.29
C ARG A 190 -3.82 -9.57 19.02
N LEU A 191 -2.69 -10.14 18.57
CA LEU A 191 -2.02 -9.71 17.34
C LEU A 191 -2.92 -9.91 16.11
N LEU A 192 -3.64 -11.03 16.04
CA LEU A 192 -4.57 -11.32 14.94
C LEU A 192 -5.76 -10.34 14.91
N LYS A 193 -6.33 -10.00 16.08
CA LYS A 193 -7.41 -9.01 16.19
C LYS A 193 -6.96 -7.61 15.80
N VAL A 194 -5.79 -7.18 16.26
CA VAL A 194 -5.22 -5.85 15.91
C VAL A 194 -4.96 -5.76 14.40
N THR A 195 -4.42 -6.83 13.82
CA THR A 195 -4.17 -6.93 12.37
C THR A 195 -5.46 -6.85 11.56
N CYS A 196 -6.54 -7.50 12.01
CA CYS A 196 -7.86 -7.41 11.38
C CYS A 196 -8.46 -6.00 11.46
N MET A 197 -8.36 -5.35 12.63
CA MET A 197 -8.87 -4.00 12.82
C MET A 197 -8.10 -2.98 11.98
N LEU A 198 -6.78 -3.13 11.87
CA LEU A 198 -5.93 -2.28 11.04
C LEU A 198 -6.18 -2.48 9.54
N SER A 199 -6.43 -3.71 9.09
CA SER A 199 -6.82 -4.00 7.70
C SER A 199 -8.19 -3.41 7.37
N PHE A 200 -9.15 -3.54 8.28
CA PHE A 200 -10.49 -2.96 8.10
C PHE A 200 -10.46 -1.42 8.12
N SER A 201 -9.71 -0.81 9.03
CA SER A 201 -9.56 0.63 9.07
C SER A 201 -8.84 1.16 7.83
N ALA A 202 -7.83 0.44 7.31
CA ALA A 202 -7.18 0.76 6.04
C ALA A 202 -8.19 0.75 4.88
N MET A 203 -9.05 -0.27 4.80
CA MET A 203 -10.13 -0.33 3.81
C MET A 203 -11.09 0.88 3.94
N CYS A 204 -11.46 1.28 5.16
CA CYS A 204 -12.30 2.46 5.38
C CYS A 204 -11.64 3.76 4.93
N VAL A 205 -10.34 3.95 5.22
CA VAL A 205 -9.57 5.11 4.78
C VAL A 205 -9.49 5.14 3.25
N SER A 206 -9.18 4.01 2.60
CA SER A 206 -9.19 3.90 1.14
C SER A 206 -10.55 4.20 0.53
N LEU A 207 -11.65 3.70 1.12
CA LEU A 207 -13.01 4.05 0.67
C LEU A 207 -13.30 5.55 0.76
N MET A 208 -12.88 6.20 1.86
CA MET A 208 -13.05 7.64 2.05
C MET A 208 -12.29 8.43 0.97
N VAL A 209 -11.04 8.08 0.70
CA VAL A 209 -10.25 8.73 -0.36
C VAL A 209 -10.89 8.53 -1.73
N ILE A 210 -11.40 7.34 -2.02
CA ILE A 210 -12.07 7.09 -3.29
C ILE A 210 -13.36 7.91 -3.42
N PHE A 211 -14.14 8.07 -2.35
CA PHE A 211 -15.30 8.96 -2.37
C PHE A 211 -14.94 10.44 -2.57
N CYS A 212 -13.78 10.89 -2.07
CA CYS A 212 -13.23 12.20 -2.39
C CYS A 212 -12.83 12.29 -3.88
N ILE A 213 -12.16 11.27 -4.44
CA ILE A 213 -11.73 11.24 -5.86
C ILE A 213 -12.94 11.29 -6.80
N PHE A 214 -14.03 10.57 -6.50
CA PHE A 214 -15.25 10.58 -7.33
C PHE A 214 -16.16 11.80 -7.08
N GLY A 215 -15.77 12.73 -6.19
CA GLY A 215 -16.57 13.92 -5.88
C GLY A 215 -17.89 13.60 -5.15
N ILE A 216 -18.05 12.40 -4.60
CA ILE A 216 -19.19 12.05 -3.73
C ILE A 216 -19.06 12.80 -2.40
N ILE A 217 -17.84 12.91 -1.88
CA ILE A 217 -17.48 13.80 -0.77
C ILE A 217 -16.83 15.05 -1.37
N ALA A 218 -17.55 16.17 -1.36
CA ALA A 218 -17.03 17.43 -1.86
C ALA A 218 -15.91 17.94 -0.95
N LEU A 219 -14.72 18.13 -1.53
CA LEU A 219 -13.64 18.86 -0.88
C LEU A 219 -13.87 20.36 -1.05
N ARG A 220 -13.60 21.14 0.00
CA ARG A 220 -13.71 22.61 -0.06
C ARG A 220 -12.66 23.22 -0.98
N ASP A 221 -11.54 22.53 -1.15
CA ASP A 221 -10.39 22.92 -1.95
C ASP A 221 -9.78 21.64 -2.56
N ASP A 222 -9.65 21.61 -3.89
CA ASP A 222 -9.13 20.46 -4.63
C ASP A 222 -7.65 20.18 -4.31
N SER A 223 -6.92 21.18 -3.81
CA SER A 223 -5.54 21.01 -3.33
C SER A 223 -5.43 20.07 -2.13
N LEU A 224 -6.53 19.80 -1.41
CA LEU A 224 -6.59 18.84 -0.30
C LEU A 224 -6.57 17.39 -0.75
N LEU A 225 -6.78 17.10 -2.04
CA LEU A 225 -6.79 15.73 -2.54
C LEU A 225 -5.42 15.05 -2.38
N THR A 226 -4.35 15.76 -2.71
CA THR A 226 -2.96 15.29 -2.61
C THR A 226 -2.56 14.86 -1.19
N PRO A 227 -2.75 15.69 -0.14
CA PRO A 227 -2.45 15.27 1.23
C PRO A 227 -3.36 14.13 1.71
N ILE A 228 -4.61 14.04 1.24
CA ILE A 228 -5.52 12.92 1.57
C ILE A 228 -4.99 11.59 1.00
N ILE A 229 -4.55 11.59 -0.27
CA ILE A 229 -3.96 10.41 -0.91
C ILE A 229 -2.63 10.02 -0.23
N SER A 230 -1.79 11.01 0.08
CA SER A 230 -0.54 10.80 0.81
C SER A 230 -0.78 10.23 2.21
N PHE A 231 -1.82 10.67 2.91
CA PHE A 231 -2.24 10.12 4.20
C PHE A 231 -2.70 8.67 4.06
N GLU A 232 -3.56 8.35 3.08
CA GLU A 232 -3.99 6.97 2.81
C GLU A 232 -2.81 6.03 2.57
N LEU A 233 -1.89 6.43 1.70
CA LEU A 233 -0.67 5.66 1.40
C LEU A 233 0.17 5.39 2.65
N THR A 234 0.40 6.43 3.44
CA THR A 234 1.17 6.34 4.69
C THR A 234 0.44 5.45 5.69
N TYR A 235 -0.88 5.63 5.83
CA TYR A 235 -1.71 4.85 6.72
C TYR A 235 -1.71 3.38 6.33
N ASN A 236 -1.87 3.06 5.05
CA ASN A 236 -1.82 1.70 4.53
C ASN A 236 -0.43 1.08 4.76
N ALA A 237 0.65 1.78 4.41
CA ALA A 237 2.00 1.30 4.68
C ALA A 237 2.24 1.01 6.17
N CYS A 238 1.79 1.91 7.06
CA CYS A 238 1.91 1.75 8.51
C CYS A 238 1.01 0.64 9.06
N ALA A 239 -0.25 0.53 8.62
CA ALA A 239 -1.20 -0.48 9.05
C ALA A 239 -0.73 -1.90 8.71
N ILE A 240 0.05 -2.05 7.64
CA ILE A 240 0.66 -3.33 7.25
C ILE A 240 2.02 -3.56 7.90
N ALA A 241 2.83 -2.52 8.13
CA ALA A 241 4.09 -2.63 8.86
C ALA A 241 3.87 -2.89 10.36
N TRP A 242 2.81 -2.39 10.96
CA TRP A 242 2.57 -2.50 12.40
C TRP A 242 2.45 -3.96 12.91
N PRO A 243 1.72 -4.87 12.22
CA PRO A 243 1.74 -6.31 12.52
C PRO A 243 3.10 -7.00 12.33
N THR A 244 4.11 -6.34 11.77
CA THR A 244 5.45 -6.92 11.53
C THR A 244 6.46 -6.61 12.64
N ILE A 245 6.21 -5.59 13.45
CA ILE A 245 7.13 -5.10 14.49
C ILE A 245 6.94 -5.85 15.82
N ILE A 246 5.80 -6.53 16.01
CA ILE A 246 5.42 -7.23 17.23
C ILE A 246 5.73 -8.72 17.14
#